data_AF-A0A2I0DTW1-F1
#
_entry.id   AF-A0A2I0DTW1-F1
#
_cell.length_a   1.000
_cell.length_b   1.000
_cell.length_c   1.000
_cell.angle_alpha   90.00
_cell.angle_beta   90.00
_cell.angle_gamma   90.00
#
_symmetry.space_group_name_H-M   'P 1'
#
loop_
_entity.id
_entity.type
_entity.pdbx_description
1 polymer ?
#
loop_
_entity_poly.entity_id
_entity_poly.type
_entity_poly.pdbx_seq_one_letter_code
_entity_poly.pdbx_strand_id
1 'polypeptide(L)'
;MNDRLYKLKKLKKVCQFKLAVLALSVSSLYLDANPVPQLDSAHITQTIESQYGERAGKRIRAWFKILDEARELQDSDKILMVNNFFNLFHFVEDIKLWGNKNYWATPMEFIGVSGGDCEDFSIAKYFTLLQLGVSEDKLRITMVKATSVNQYHMVLAYYETPSSIPLVLDNLDKSIKPATQRKDLIPVYSFNGRQLWLNKEKGRGVLAGSSSKLAKWNDLKQRLGVERLKQPKLKLE
;
A
#
# COMPACT_ATOMS: atom_id res chain seq x y z
N MET A 1 -82.71 49.05 -26.96
CA MET A 1 -81.71 47.97 -26.97
C MET A 1 -81.19 47.83 -25.54
N ASN A 2 -81.68 46.81 -24.84
CA ASN A 2 -81.49 46.50 -23.41
C ASN A 2 -79.99 46.53 -23.05
N ASP A 3 -79.52 47.34 -22.12
CA ASP A 3 -79.88 47.54 -20.71
C ASP A 3 -79.47 46.38 -19.78
N ARG A 4 -78.86 46.84 -18.69
CA ARG A 4 -78.35 46.15 -17.51
C ARG A 4 -79.15 44.91 -17.14
N LEU A 5 -78.47 43.82 -16.78
CA LEU A 5 -78.78 43.04 -15.57
C LEU A 5 -77.75 41.92 -15.35
N TYR A 6 -77.49 41.67 -14.07
CA TYR A 6 -76.76 40.54 -13.51
C TYR A 6 -75.23 40.62 -13.32
N LYS A 7 -74.84 41.57 -12.46
CA LYS A 7 -74.04 41.19 -11.27
C LYS A 7 -74.69 39.98 -10.58
N LEU A 8 -73.92 38.96 -10.21
CA LEU A 8 -73.79 38.44 -8.82
C LEU A 8 -73.23 37.01 -8.76
N LYS A 9 -72.35 36.82 -7.76
CA LYS A 9 -71.92 35.56 -7.10
C LYS A 9 -70.92 34.73 -7.91
N LYS A 10 -69.69 34.45 -7.47
CA LYS A 10 -69.16 34.09 -6.14
C LYS A 10 -67.62 34.28 -6.24
N LEU A 11 -66.96 35.16 -5.51
CA LEU A 11 -66.47 34.93 -4.14
C LEU A 11 -66.01 33.49 -3.87
N LYS A 12 -64.70 33.26 -3.99
CA LYS A 12 -63.81 32.58 -3.03
C LYS A 12 -62.36 32.82 -3.50
N LYS A 13 -61.54 33.64 -2.81
CA LYS A 13 -60.70 33.25 -1.66
C LYS A 13 -59.97 31.94 -1.98
N VAL A 14 -58.66 31.91 -2.18
CA VAL A 14 -57.64 31.80 -1.10
C VAL A 14 -56.28 31.67 -1.83
N CYS A 15 -55.34 32.57 -1.57
CA CYS A 15 -54.05 32.28 -0.91
C CYS A 15 -53.07 31.46 -1.78
N GLN A 16 -52.02 32.10 -2.29
CA GLN A 16 -50.67 32.04 -1.70
C GLN A 16 -49.98 30.69 -1.85
N PHE A 17 -48.78 30.76 -2.45
CA PHE A 17 -47.66 29.84 -2.32
C PHE A 17 -47.91 28.39 -2.76
N LYS A 18 -47.21 27.95 -3.82
CA LYS A 18 -46.13 26.94 -3.71
C LYS A 18 -45.19 27.06 -4.91
N LEU A 19 -44.17 27.91 -4.81
CA LEU A 19 -42.91 27.65 -5.52
C LEU A 19 -42.26 26.48 -4.78
N ALA A 20 -42.48 25.26 -5.27
CA ALA A 20 -41.70 24.11 -4.83
C ALA A 20 -40.33 24.20 -5.52
N VAL A 21 -39.42 25.00 -4.95
CA VAL A 21 -38.01 24.91 -5.30
C VAL A 21 -37.52 23.58 -4.75
N LEU A 22 -37.25 22.66 -5.67
CA LEU A 22 -36.66 21.36 -5.42
C LEU A 22 -35.27 21.60 -4.79
N ALA A 23 -35.15 21.47 -3.48
CA ALA A 23 -33.85 21.38 -2.84
C ALA A 23 -33.22 20.05 -3.27
N LEU A 24 -32.40 20.09 -4.32
CA LEU A 24 -31.46 19.03 -4.63
C LEU A 24 -30.52 18.93 -3.43
N SER A 25 -30.83 17.99 -2.54
CA SER A 25 -29.89 17.55 -1.53
C SER A 25 -28.68 17.03 -2.29
N VAL A 26 -27.59 17.78 -2.23
CA VAL A 26 -26.27 17.27 -2.58
C VAL A 26 -25.97 16.24 -1.49
N SER A 27 -26.41 15.00 -1.72
CA SER A 27 -25.92 13.85 -1.00
C SER A 27 -24.47 13.71 -1.41
N SER A 28 -23.58 14.39 -0.69
CA SER A 28 -22.16 14.12 -0.73
C SER A 28 -22.01 12.65 -0.37
N LEU A 29 -21.84 11.81 -1.38
CA LEU A 29 -21.32 10.47 -1.25
C LEU A 29 -19.89 10.66 -0.73
N TYR A 30 -19.75 10.74 0.59
CA TYR A 30 -18.48 10.44 1.21
C TYR A 30 -18.20 9.00 0.80
N LEU A 31 -17.29 8.82 -0.16
CA LEU A 31 -16.64 7.52 -0.31
C LEU A 31 -16.01 7.27 1.05
N ASP A 32 -16.56 6.30 1.78
CA ASP A 32 -15.94 5.77 3.00
C ASP A 32 -14.56 5.23 2.59
N ALA A 33 -13.54 6.07 2.70
CA ALA A 33 -12.18 5.62 2.80
C ALA A 33 -12.14 4.78 4.08
N ASN A 34 -12.13 3.45 3.94
CA ASN A 34 -11.92 2.56 5.08
C ASN A 34 -10.70 3.09 5.85
N PRO A 35 -10.86 3.51 7.12
CA PRO A 35 -9.77 4.09 7.85
C PRO A 35 -8.66 3.05 7.95
N VAL A 36 -7.48 3.41 7.46
CA VAL A 36 -6.28 2.60 7.63
C VAL A 36 -6.14 2.33 9.13
N PRO A 37 -5.97 1.08 9.58
CA PRO A 37 -5.84 0.76 11.00
C PRO A 37 -4.78 1.64 11.66
N GLN A 38 -5.15 2.31 12.75
CA GLN A 38 -4.23 3.16 13.48
C GLN A 38 -3.25 2.29 14.27
N LEU A 39 -1.97 2.50 14.04
CA LEU A 39 -0.90 1.77 14.74
C LEU A 39 -0.67 2.39 16.12
N ASP A 40 -0.61 1.56 17.16
CA ASP A 40 -0.19 1.97 18.50
C ASP A 40 1.34 2.11 18.54
N SER A 41 1.83 3.31 18.24
CA SER A 41 3.27 3.60 18.16
C SER A 41 4.01 3.32 19.46
N ALA A 42 3.39 3.59 20.62
CA ALA A 42 4.02 3.36 21.91
C ALA A 42 4.19 1.87 22.19
N HIS A 43 3.12 1.09 22.03
CA HIS A 43 3.16 -0.36 22.23
C HIS A 43 4.12 -1.06 21.26
N ILE A 44 4.05 -0.70 19.97
CA ILE A 44 4.93 -1.26 18.94
C ILE A 44 6.39 -0.93 19.24
N THR A 45 6.69 0.34 19.57
CA THR A 45 8.07 0.76 19.89
C THR A 45 8.62 0.00 21.09
N GLN A 46 7.86 -0.09 22.18
CA GLN A 46 8.28 -0.80 23.38
C GLN A 46 8.51 -2.29 23.09
N THR A 47 7.62 -2.91 22.31
CA THR A 47 7.71 -4.33 21.99
C THR A 47 8.93 -4.63 21.11
N ILE A 48 9.15 -3.85 20.06
CA ILE A 48 10.31 -4.00 19.17
C ILE A 48 11.62 -3.77 19.92
N GLU A 49 11.67 -2.75 20.78
CA GLU A 49 12.84 -2.47 21.61
C GLU A 49 13.14 -3.61 22.60
N SER A 50 12.10 -4.19 23.21
CA SER A 50 12.23 -5.34 24.11
C SER A 50 12.70 -6.62 23.37
N GLN A 51 12.15 -6.87 22.17
CA GLN A 51 12.43 -8.09 21.41
C GLN A 51 13.77 -8.07 20.67
N TYR A 52 14.19 -6.90 20.18
CA TYR A 52 15.34 -6.78 19.28
C TYR A 52 16.41 -5.78 19.76
N GLY A 53 16.16 -5.04 20.85
CA GLY A 53 17.12 -4.15 21.50
C GLY A 53 16.91 -2.65 21.21
N GLU A 54 17.67 -1.81 21.91
CA GLU A 54 17.54 -0.34 21.89
C GLU A 54 17.65 0.27 20.48
N ARG A 55 18.56 -0.26 19.66
CA ARG A 55 18.78 0.20 18.29
C ARG A 55 17.58 -0.11 17.38
N ALA A 56 16.90 -1.23 17.59
CA ALA A 56 15.62 -1.54 16.95
C ALA A 56 14.53 -0.54 17.35
N GLY A 57 14.48 -0.17 18.64
CA GLY A 57 13.62 0.91 19.13
C GLY A 57 13.86 2.24 18.41
N LYS A 58 15.12 2.60 18.14
CA LYS A 58 15.46 3.81 17.36
C LYS A 58 14.98 3.72 15.91
N ARG A 59 15.15 2.57 15.25
CA ARG A 59 14.69 2.36 13.87
C ARG A 59 13.17 2.44 13.74
N ILE A 60 12.42 1.82 14.65
CA ILE A 60 10.96 1.84 14.58
C ILE A 60 10.40 3.24 14.86
N ARG A 61 11.01 4.01 15.78
CA ARG A 61 10.70 5.44 15.95
C ARG A 61 10.96 6.26 14.68
N ALA A 62 12.07 6.00 13.99
CA ALA A 62 12.36 6.63 12.71
C ALA A 62 11.32 6.26 11.63
N TRP A 63 10.86 5.01 11.60
CA TRP A 63 9.79 4.60 10.70
C TRP A 63 8.45 5.31 10.99
N PHE A 64 8.06 5.46 12.26
CA PHE A 64 6.89 6.27 12.62
C PHE A 64 7.02 7.72 12.18
N LYS A 65 8.21 8.30 12.30
CA LYS A 65 8.48 9.65 11.78
C LYS A 65 8.26 9.73 10.25
N ILE A 66 8.70 8.71 9.48
CA ILE A 66 8.39 8.62 8.04
C ILE A 66 6.88 8.58 7.81
N LEU A 67 6.13 7.81 8.60
CA LEU A 67 4.67 7.72 8.47
C LEU A 67 3.97 9.05 8.73
N ASP A 68 4.45 9.83 9.69
CA ASP A 68 3.88 11.13 10.02
C ASP A 68 4.24 12.20 8.98
N GLU A 69 5.50 12.26 8.55
CA GLU A 69 5.98 13.24 7.55
C GLU A 69 5.40 12.99 6.15
N ALA A 70 5.18 11.72 5.78
CA ALA A 70 4.73 11.37 4.44
C ALA A 70 3.20 11.34 4.28
N ARG A 71 2.41 11.46 5.36
CA ARG A 71 0.96 11.21 5.36
C ARG A 71 0.20 12.06 4.32
N GLU A 72 0.50 13.36 4.30
CA GLU A 72 -0.18 14.36 3.47
C GLU A 72 0.53 14.60 2.12
N LEU A 73 1.58 13.83 1.81
CA LEU A 73 2.30 13.96 0.56
C LEU A 73 1.54 13.30 -0.61
N GLN A 74 1.89 13.71 -1.83
CA GLN A 74 1.43 13.01 -3.04
C GLN A 74 2.10 11.64 -3.15
N ASP A 75 1.46 10.71 -3.88
CA ASP A 75 1.96 9.35 -4.03
C ASP A 75 3.42 9.28 -4.52
N SER A 76 3.82 10.18 -5.43
CA SER A 76 5.19 10.28 -5.95
C SER A 76 6.24 10.52 -4.86
N ASP A 77 5.92 11.37 -3.88
CA ASP A 77 6.83 11.70 -2.79
C ASP A 77 6.80 10.61 -1.71
N LYS A 78 5.62 10.01 -1.46
CA LYS A 78 5.46 8.84 -0.60
C LYS A 78 6.34 7.69 -1.07
N ILE A 79 6.27 7.32 -2.35
CA ILE A 79 7.08 6.20 -2.89
C ILE A 79 8.58 6.51 -2.80
N LEU A 80 9.00 7.76 -3.02
CA LEU A 80 10.41 8.16 -2.93
C LEU A 80 10.92 8.03 -1.49
N MET A 81 10.19 8.59 -0.53
CA MET A 81 10.57 8.60 0.88
C MET A 81 10.63 7.18 1.46
N VAL A 82 9.61 6.36 1.17
CA VAL A 82 9.55 4.96 1.59
C VAL A 82 10.68 4.13 0.97
N ASN A 83 10.93 4.29 -0.34
CA ASN A 83 12.00 3.56 -1.02
C ASN A 83 13.37 3.91 -0.42
N ASN A 84 13.64 5.20 -0.20
CA ASN A 84 14.90 5.65 0.38
C ASN A 84 15.09 5.13 1.81
N PHE A 85 14.05 5.20 2.65
CA PHE A 85 14.11 4.72 4.02
C PHE A 85 14.49 3.24 4.11
N PHE A 86 13.76 2.36 3.40
CA PHE A 86 14.04 0.92 3.47
C PHE A 86 15.36 0.54 2.80
N ASN A 87 15.83 1.31 1.81
CA ASN A 87 17.14 1.07 1.18
C ASN A 87 18.36 1.47 2.05
N LEU A 88 18.14 1.92 3.29
CA LEU A 88 19.18 2.07 4.32
C LEU A 88 19.47 0.75 5.07
N PHE A 89 18.59 -0.23 4.99
CA PHE A 89 18.70 -1.52 5.70
C PHE A 89 19.67 -2.47 5.00
N HIS A 90 20.12 -3.51 5.71
CA HIS A 90 21.05 -4.48 5.17
C HIS A 90 20.34 -5.53 4.31
N PHE A 91 20.91 -5.83 3.15
CA PHE A 91 20.54 -7.02 2.39
C PHE A 91 21.24 -8.25 2.99
N VAL A 92 20.47 -9.23 3.46
CA VAL A 92 20.97 -10.45 4.10
C VAL A 92 20.08 -11.62 3.69
N GLU A 93 20.68 -12.70 3.17
CA GLU A 93 19.93 -13.90 2.79
C GLU A 93 19.22 -14.54 3.99
N ASP A 94 17.98 -14.98 3.78
CA ASP A 94 17.15 -15.59 4.82
C ASP A 94 17.79 -16.77 5.54
N ILE A 95 18.57 -17.59 4.82
CA ILE A 95 19.22 -18.74 5.43
C ILE A 95 20.19 -18.32 6.53
N LYS A 96 20.85 -17.17 6.38
CA LYS A 96 21.75 -16.60 7.38
C LYS A 96 20.95 -15.88 8.47
N LEU A 97 19.97 -15.08 8.06
CA LEU A 97 19.21 -14.23 8.98
C LEU A 97 18.23 -15.03 9.85
N TRP A 98 17.46 -15.93 9.24
CA TRP A 98 16.34 -16.64 9.86
C TRP A 98 16.57 -18.14 10.04
N GLY A 99 17.62 -18.71 9.44
CA GLY A 99 17.85 -20.16 9.40
C GLY A 99 16.85 -20.92 8.53
N ASN A 100 16.11 -20.21 7.67
CA ASN A 100 15.14 -20.77 6.73
C ASN A 100 15.42 -20.13 5.37
N LYS A 101 15.47 -20.90 4.28
CA LYS A 101 15.90 -20.37 2.96
C LYS A 101 14.92 -19.40 2.30
N ASN A 102 13.69 -19.29 2.77
CA ASN A 102 12.68 -18.44 2.15
C ASN A 102 11.56 -18.15 3.16
N TYR A 103 11.82 -17.18 4.03
CA TYR A 103 10.98 -16.74 5.12
C TYR A 103 10.63 -15.26 4.92
N TRP A 104 9.36 -14.98 4.64
CA TRP A 104 8.90 -13.61 4.42
C TRP A 104 8.71 -12.91 5.77
N ALA A 105 9.60 -11.96 6.07
CA ALA A 105 9.55 -11.15 7.26
C ALA A 105 8.44 -10.10 7.17
N THR A 106 7.79 -9.82 8.30
CA THR A 106 6.85 -8.70 8.39
C THR A 106 7.63 -7.38 8.42
N PRO A 107 6.99 -6.22 8.15
CA PRO A 107 7.66 -4.93 8.29
C PRO A 107 8.25 -4.72 9.69
N MET A 108 7.57 -5.21 10.73
CA MET A 108 8.01 -5.13 12.13
C MET A 108 9.27 -5.96 12.37
N GLU A 109 9.31 -7.19 11.84
CA GLU A 109 10.48 -8.07 11.93
C GLU A 109 11.66 -7.49 11.15
N PHE A 110 11.45 -7.06 9.91
CA PHE A 110 12.48 -6.46 9.06
C PHE A 110 13.11 -5.20 9.69
N ILE A 111 12.26 -4.30 10.20
CA ILE A 111 12.74 -3.10 10.91
C ILE A 111 13.47 -3.51 12.19
N GLY A 112 12.91 -4.47 12.93
CA GLY A 112 13.46 -5.00 14.17
C GLY A 112 14.88 -5.53 14.00
N VAL A 113 15.13 -6.36 13.00
CA VAL A 113 16.42 -7.04 12.80
C VAL A 113 17.40 -6.27 11.91
N SER A 114 17.01 -5.09 11.41
CA SER A 114 17.84 -4.21 10.57
C SER A 114 18.20 -4.76 9.18
N GLY A 115 17.40 -5.68 8.64
CA GLY A 115 17.65 -6.24 7.31
C GLY A 115 16.75 -7.41 6.92
N GLY A 116 16.99 -7.92 5.72
CA GLY A 116 16.25 -9.01 5.08
C GLY A 116 16.71 -9.18 3.63
N ASP A 117 16.03 -10.00 2.85
CA ASP A 117 16.34 -10.18 1.43
C ASP A 117 15.34 -9.45 0.51
N CYS A 118 15.30 -9.77 -0.78
CA CYS A 118 14.60 -8.93 -1.76
C CYS A 118 13.09 -8.81 -1.55
N GLU A 119 12.43 -9.89 -1.11
CA GLU A 119 11.00 -9.84 -0.80
C GLU A 119 10.72 -8.96 0.40
N ASP A 120 11.55 -9.00 1.43
CA ASP A 120 11.29 -8.31 2.68
C ASP A 120 11.33 -6.79 2.46
N PHE A 121 12.28 -6.32 1.64
CA PHE A 121 12.30 -4.92 1.21
C PHE A 121 11.02 -4.54 0.45
N SER A 122 10.57 -5.40 -0.48
CA SER A 122 9.37 -5.15 -1.28
C SER A 122 8.09 -5.14 -0.44
N ILE A 123 7.98 -6.07 0.51
CA ILE A 123 6.89 -6.22 1.47
C ILE A 123 6.83 -5.02 2.43
N ALA A 124 7.97 -4.63 3.00
CA ALA A 124 8.04 -3.51 3.94
C ALA A 124 7.64 -2.18 3.27
N LYS A 125 8.12 -1.94 2.03
CA LYS A 125 7.70 -0.81 1.20
C LYS A 125 6.19 -0.87 0.90
N TYR A 126 5.68 -2.05 0.51
CA TYR A 126 4.28 -2.25 0.17
C TYR A 126 3.34 -1.90 1.33
N PHE A 127 3.55 -2.50 2.51
CA PHE A 127 2.68 -2.26 3.66
C PHE A 127 2.82 -0.84 4.21
N THR A 128 4.01 -0.23 4.14
CA THR A 128 4.19 1.17 4.54
C THR A 128 3.41 2.11 3.61
N LEU A 129 3.40 1.86 2.30
CA LEU A 129 2.62 2.67 1.35
C LEU A 129 1.12 2.50 1.53
N LEU A 130 0.65 1.29 1.83
CA LEU A 130 -0.76 1.07 2.23
C LEU A 130 -1.11 1.85 3.50
N GLN A 131 -0.22 1.85 4.50
CA GLN A 131 -0.41 2.61 5.74
C GLN A 131 -0.49 4.12 5.49
N LEU A 132 0.22 4.61 4.46
CA LEU A 132 0.18 6.00 4.00
C LEU A 132 -1.02 6.32 3.08
N GLY A 133 -1.95 5.37 2.91
CA GLY A 133 -3.16 5.56 2.11
C GLY A 133 -2.96 5.45 0.60
N VAL A 134 -1.80 4.97 0.12
CA VAL A 134 -1.64 4.66 -1.31
C VAL A 134 -2.57 3.51 -1.66
N SER A 135 -3.39 3.70 -2.68
CA SER A 135 -4.35 2.68 -3.09
C SER A 135 -3.66 1.36 -3.44
N GLU A 136 -4.17 0.25 -2.89
CA GLU A 136 -3.64 -1.09 -3.13
C GLU A 136 -3.63 -1.46 -4.63
N ASP A 137 -4.57 -0.94 -5.42
CA ASP A 137 -4.63 -1.20 -6.86
C ASP A 137 -3.46 -0.58 -7.65
N LYS A 138 -2.78 0.40 -7.05
CA LYS A 138 -1.55 1.00 -7.59
C LYS A 138 -0.29 0.20 -7.26
N LEU A 139 -0.34 -0.76 -6.33
CA LEU A 139 0.84 -1.43 -5.79
C LEU A 139 0.86 -2.91 -6.17
N ARG A 140 1.99 -3.38 -6.73
CA ARG A 140 2.19 -4.81 -7.03
C ARG A 140 3.59 -5.25 -6.68
N ILE A 141 3.70 -6.20 -5.77
CA ILE A 141 4.95 -6.93 -5.53
C ILE A 141 5.18 -7.83 -6.75
N THR A 142 6.35 -7.72 -7.37
CA THR A 142 6.65 -8.34 -8.67
C THR A 142 7.89 -9.21 -8.56
N MET A 143 7.71 -10.50 -8.86
CA MET A 143 8.81 -11.43 -9.07
C MET A 143 9.38 -11.21 -10.48
N VAL A 144 10.69 -11.03 -10.56
CA VAL A 144 11.42 -10.78 -11.81
C VAL A 144 12.64 -11.71 -11.88
N LYS A 145 13.15 -11.95 -13.09
CA LYS A 145 14.52 -12.42 -13.31
C LYS A 145 15.40 -11.19 -13.50
N ALA A 146 16.29 -10.92 -12.54
CA ALA A 146 17.27 -9.85 -12.62
C ALA A 146 18.51 -10.36 -13.37
N THR A 147 18.74 -9.88 -14.59
CA THR A 147 19.82 -10.34 -15.47
C THR A 147 21.19 -9.81 -15.05
N SER A 148 21.24 -8.66 -14.36
CA SER A 148 22.45 -8.05 -13.81
C SER A 148 23.16 -8.93 -12.78
N VAL A 149 22.39 -9.71 -12.01
CA VAL A 149 22.86 -10.64 -10.98
C VAL A 149 22.50 -12.10 -11.27
N ASN A 150 21.87 -12.35 -12.43
CA ASN A 150 21.42 -13.66 -12.92
C ASN A 150 20.65 -14.50 -11.88
N GLN A 151 19.69 -13.89 -11.20
CA GLN A 151 18.86 -14.56 -10.18
C GLN A 151 17.41 -14.09 -10.23
N TYR A 152 16.51 -14.85 -9.60
CA TYR A 152 15.18 -14.36 -9.27
C TYR A 152 15.30 -13.27 -8.19
N HIS A 153 14.46 -12.25 -8.32
CA HIS A 153 14.49 -11.06 -7.50
C HIS A 153 13.06 -10.54 -7.31
N MET A 154 12.81 -9.82 -6.22
CA MET A 154 11.51 -9.23 -5.94
C MET A 154 11.62 -7.71 -5.83
N VAL A 155 10.72 -7.00 -6.52
CA VAL A 155 10.62 -5.53 -6.50
C VAL A 155 9.19 -5.12 -6.23
N LEU A 156 8.98 -3.87 -5.79
CA LEU A 156 7.66 -3.27 -5.73
C LEU A 156 7.43 -2.38 -6.97
N ALA A 157 6.35 -2.63 -7.69
CA ALA A 157 5.90 -1.82 -8.81
C ALA A 157 4.76 -0.89 -8.38
N TYR A 158 4.89 0.40 -8.65
CA TYR A 158 3.86 1.42 -8.47
C TYR A 158 3.28 1.85 -9.82
N TYR A 159 1.95 1.85 -9.94
CA TYR A 159 1.20 2.24 -11.12
C TYR A 159 0.40 3.50 -10.81
N GLU A 160 0.71 4.62 -11.46
CA GLU A 160 -0.08 5.86 -11.29
C GLU A 160 -1.55 5.65 -11.70
N THR A 161 -1.73 4.94 -12.81
CA THR A 161 -3.03 4.42 -13.27
C THR A 161 -2.87 2.95 -13.69
N PRO A 162 -3.95 2.16 -13.77
CA PRO A 162 -3.87 0.75 -14.15
C PRO A 162 -3.21 0.47 -15.52
N SER A 163 -3.17 1.45 -16.41
CA SER A 163 -2.56 1.36 -17.75
C SER A 163 -1.17 2.03 -17.86
N SER A 164 -0.69 2.65 -16.78
CA SER A 164 0.60 3.34 -16.76
C SER A 164 1.77 2.36 -16.84
N ILE A 165 2.89 2.83 -17.40
CA ILE A 165 4.19 2.16 -17.22
C ILE A 165 4.54 2.29 -15.73
N PRO A 166 4.75 1.18 -15.00
CA PRO A 166 5.01 1.27 -13.57
C PRO A 166 6.38 1.85 -13.27
N LEU A 167 6.48 2.53 -12.12
CA LEU A 167 7.72 2.86 -11.47
C LEU A 167 8.18 1.68 -10.62
N VAL A 168 9.48 1.37 -10.66
CA VAL A 168 10.08 0.25 -9.94
C VAL A 168 10.81 0.76 -8.71
N LEU A 169 10.40 0.25 -7.54
CA LEU A 169 11.06 0.44 -6.26
C LEU A 169 11.84 -0.83 -5.95
N ASP A 170 13.17 -0.71 -5.92
CA ASP A 170 14.10 -1.82 -5.84
C ASP A 170 15.16 -1.55 -4.76
N ASN A 171 15.76 -2.62 -4.23
CA ASN A 171 16.89 -2.57 -3.28
C ASN A 171 18.24 -2.77 -3.96
N LEU A 172 18.30 -3.36 -5.16
CA LEU A 172 19.52 -3.46 -5.96
C LEU A 172 19.84 -2.13 -6.65
N ASP A 173 18.88 -1.59 -7.42
CA ASP A 173 18.93 -0.21 -7.91
C ASP A 173 18.06 0.67 -7.03
N LYS A 174 18.70 1.50 -6.21
CA LYS A 174 17.99 2.34 -5.23
C LYS A 174 17.23 3.50 -5.89
N SER A 175 17.50 3.81 -7.16
CA SER A 175 16.79 4.86 -7.90
C SER A 175 15.45 4.36 -8.43
N ILE A 176 14.39 5.15 -8.24
CA ILE A 176 13.08 4.82 -8.79
C ILE A 176 13.09 5.14 -10.28
N LYS A 177 12.84 4.13 -11.10
CA LYS A 177 12.85 4.23 -12.57
C LYS A 177 11.58 3.63 -13.17
N PRO A 178 11.09 4.16 -14.30
CA PRO A 178 10.09 3.46 -15.09
C PRO A 178 10.57 2.06 -15.50
N ALA A 179 9.67 1.09 -15.57
CA ALA A 179 10.00 -0.28 -15.96
C ALA A 179 10.67 -0.37 -17.36
N THR A 180 10.36 0.57 -18.27
CA THR A 180 11.03 0.66 -19.59
C THR A 180 12.52 0.99 -19.52
N GLN A 181 13.00 1.56 -18.40
CA GLN A 181 14.40 1.83 -18.13
C GLN A 181 15.09 0.70 -17.35
N ARG A 182 14.34 -0.29 -16.86
CA ARG A 182 14.84 -1.45 -16.11
C ARG A 182 14.88 -2.71 -16.99
N LYS A 183 15.63 -2.61 -18.09
CA LYS A 183 15.82 -3.72 -19.06
C LYS A 183 16.52 -4.94 -18.45
N ASP A 184 17.14 -4.77 -17.29
CA ASP A 184 17.74 -5.82 -16.48
C ASP A 184 16.70 -6.68 -15.75
N LEU A 185 15.44 -6.26 -15.65
CA LEU A 185 14.39 -6.98 -14.94
C LEU A 185 13.38 -7.57 -15.91
N ILE A 186 13.31 -8.91 -15.96
CA ILE A 186 12.34 -9.64 -16.79
C ILE A 186 11.20 -10.12 -15.89
N PRO A 187 9.98 -9.60 -16.00
CA PRO A 187 8.94 -9.87 -15.03
C PRO A 187 8.31 -11.25 -15.22
N VAL A 188 8.07 -11.97 -14.12
CA VAL A 188 7.59 -13.37 -14.09
C VAL A 188 6.13 -13.41 -13.64
N TYR A 189 5.85 -12.86 -12.46
CA TYR A 189 4.49 -12.70 -11.94
C TYR A 189 4.45 -11.51 -10.97
N SER A 190 3.25 -11.02 -10.67
CA SER A 190 3.05 -9.96 -9.68
C SER A 190 1.80 -10.22 -8.84
N PHE A 191 1.75 -9.68 -7.63
CA PHE A 191 0.59 -9.83 -6.74
C PHE A 191 0.46 -8.63 -5.80
N ASN A 192 -0.70 -8.51 -5.17
CA ASN A 192 -0.96 -7.64 -4.03
C ASN A 192 -1.79 -8.38 -2.98
N GLY A 193 -2.34 -7.68 -1.99
CA GLY A 193 -3.13 -8.27 -0.91
C GLY A 193 -4.38 -9.01 -1.37
N ARG A 194 -4.91 -8.69 -2.55
CA ARG A 194 -6.13 -9.29 -3.14
C ARG A 194 -5.88 -10.25 -4.31
N GLN A 195 -5.01 -9.88 -5.25
CA GLN A 195 -4.95 -10.46 -6.58
C GLN A 195 -3.54 -10.97 -6.94
N LEU A 196 -3.49 -11.98 -7.82
CA LEU A 196 -2.28 -12.57 -8.39
C LEU A 196 -2.36 -12.53 -9.92
N TRP A 197 -1.32 -12.03 -10.57
CA TRP A 197 -1.18 -11.94 -12.03
C TRP A 197 0.06 -12.68 -12.51
N LEU A 198 -0.08 -13.50 -13.54
CA LEU A 198 1.04 -14.19 -14.21
C LEU A 198 1.40 -13.45 -15.50
N ASN A 199 2.69 -13.21 -15.75
CA ASN A 199 3.09 -12.66 -17.05
C ASN A 199 3.10 -13.76 -18.11
N LYS A 200 2.38 -13.53 -19.21
CA LYS A 200 2.50 -14.30 -20.45
C LYS A 200 3.29 -13.49 -21.47
N GLU A 201 3.71 -14.11 -22.57
CA GLU A 201 4.68 -13.62 -23.58
C GLU A 201 4.38 -12.29 -24.31
N LYS A 202 3.50 -11.42 -23.80
CA LYS A 202 3.21 -10.10 -24.41
C LYS A 202 3.15 -8.94 -23.40
N GLY A 203 3.78 -9.07 -22.23
CA GLY A 203 3.92 -7.99 -21.25
C GLY A 203 2.61 -7.54 -20.56
N ARG A 204 1.48 -8.21 -20.83
CA ARG A 204 0.22 -8.04 -20.08
C ARG A 204 0.07 -9.21 -19.11
N GLY A 205 0.09 -8.92 -17.82
CA GLY A 205 -0.21 -9.89 -16.78
C GLY A 205 -1.64 -10.41 -16.92
N VAL A 206 -1.83 -11.73 -16.89
CA VAL A 206 -3.16 -12.37 -16.87
C VAL A 206 -3.52 -12.63 -15.41
N LEU A 207 -4.71 -12.19 -14.99
CA LEU A 207 -5.22 -12.49 -13.66
C LEU A 207 -5.30 -14.01 -13.48
N ALA A 208 -4.55 -14.52 -12.51
CA ALA A 208 -4.43 -15.95 -12.21
C ALA A 208 -5.18 -16.36 -10.91
N GLY A 209 -5.88 -15.40 -10.30
CA GLY A 209 -6.76 -15.59 -9.15
C GLY A 209 -6.36 -14.71 -7.97
N SER A 210 -6.65 -15.20 -6.76
CA SER A 210 -6.33 -14.50 -5.51
C SER A 210 -4.90 -14.78 -5.04
N SER A 211 -4.29 -13.80 -4.38
CA SER A 211 -3.01 -13.96 -3.68
C SER A 211 -3.10 -14.88 -2.46
N SER A 212 -4.30 -15.27 -2.02
CA SER A 212 -4.50 -16.33 -1.00
C SER A 212 -3.94 -17.69 -1.43
N LYS A 213 -3.64 -17.88 -2.72
CA LYS A 213 -2.90 -19.06 -3.20
C LYS A 213 -1.44 -19.08 -2.73
N LEU A 214 -0.90 -17.95 -2.28
CA LEU A 214 0.47 -17.84 -1.76
C LEU A 214 0.47 -18.12 -0.26
N ALA A 215 0.83 -19.34 0.14
CA ALA A 215 0.84 -19.77 1.55
C ALA A 215 1.64 -18.82 2.45
N LYS A 216 2.79 -18.32 1.97
CA LYS A 216 3.66 -17.39 2.71
C LYS A 216 3.03 -16.02 2.93
N TRP A 217 2.26 -15.55 1.94
CA TRP A 217 1.52 -14.30 2.07
C TRP A 217 0.44 -14.40 3.15
N ASN A 218 -0.23 -15.56 3.24
CA ASN A 218 -1.22 -15.80 4.28
C ASN A 218 -0.59 -15.90 5.68
N ASP A 219 0.53 -16.61 5.81
CA ASP A 219 1.30 -16.68 7.06
C ASP A 219 1.74 -15.27 7.51
N LEU A 220 2.34 -14.49 6.60
CA LEU A 220 2.78 -13.14 6.88
C LEU A 220 1.63 -12.25 7.39
N LYS A 221 0.46 -12.30 6.74
CA LYS A 221 -0.71 -11.52 7.16
C LYS A 221 -1.17 -11.84 8.59
N GLN A 222 -0.97 -13.06 9.07
CA GLN A 222 -1.31 -13.45 10.44
C GLN A 222 -0.30 -12.94 11.48
N ARG A 223 0.83 -12.37 11.04
CA ARG A 223 1.94 -11.90 11.88
C ARG A 223 2.26 -10.41 11.68
N LEU A 224 1.39 -9.64 11.02
CA LEU A 224 1.64 -8.23 10.72
C LEU A 224 1.80 -7.34 11.97
N GLY A 225 1.14 -7.72 13.07
CA GLY A 225 1.31 -7.05 14.36
C GLY A 225 2.61 -7.43 15.06
N VAL A 226 2.71 -7.09 16.35
CA VAL A 226 3.90 -7.32 17.17
C VAL A 226 3.76 -8.52 18.12
N GLU A 227 2.67 -9.27 18.01
CA GLU A 227 2.33 -10.37 18.91
C GLU A 227 3.08 -11.66 18.57
N ARG A 228 3.59 -11.78 17.34
CA ARG A 228 4.19 -13.01 16.78
C ARG A 228 5.48 -12.73 16.03
N LEU A 229 6.38 -11.98 16.68
CA LEU A 229 7.68 -11.62 16.15
C LEU A 229 8.66 -12.80 16.21
N LYS A 230 9.34 -13.08 15.10
CA LYS A 230 10.38 -14.11 15.04
C LYS A 230 11.74 -13.58 15.48
N GLN A 231 12.46 -14.36 16.26
CA GLN A 231 13.85 -14.07 16.64
C GLN A 231 14.83 -14.48 15.52
N PRO A 232 15.78 -13.61 15.13
CA PRO A 232 16.74 -13.94 14.09
C PRO A 232 17.82 -14.92 14.61
N LYS A 233 18.44 -15.65 13.68
CA LYS A 233 19.63 -16.47 13.93
C LYS A 233 20.91 -15.63 13.91
N LEU A 234 20.94 -14.61 13.06
CA LEU A 234 22.03 -13.66 12.97
C LEU A 234 21.60 -12.32 13.54
N LYS A 235 22.34 -11.79 14.50
CA LYS A 235 22.21 -10.41 14.95
C LYS A 235 23.15 -9.54 14.12
N LEU A 236 22.62 -8.50 13.50
CA LEU A 236 23.41 -7.54 12.70
C LEU A 236 24.08 -6.47 13.57
N GLU A 237 23.69 -6.40 14.85
CA GLU A 237 24.14 -5.44 15.87
C GLU A 237 23.96 -6.01 17.28
#